data_AF-A0A1F8NCD0-F1
#
_entry.id   AF-A0A1F8NCD0-F1
#
_cell.length_a   1.000
_cell.length_b   1.000
_cell.length_c   1.000
_cell.angle_alpha   90.00
_cell.angle_beta   90.00
_cell.angle_gamma   90.00
#
_symmetry.space_group_name_H-M   'P 1'
#
loop_
_entity.id
_entity.type
_entity.pdbx_description
1 polymer ?
#
loop_
_entity_poly.entity_id
_entity_poly.type
_entity_poly.pdbx_seq_one_letter_code
_entity_poly.pdbx_strand_id
1 'polypeptide(L)'
;MALVDCAEQAVLQWERDDAITMVAIAGAETGGSWANDAQGDHIDDLVAYVAAQQGIPAGTPAYEQLSEQYWAEYGPYACNGYTSFGPWQINTRWHYPSLEDRTGSDQPCVWRDYLFNPGGNVSMAREIWESQGLTAWTTYRLGWHYAYIDQATVAVDEALAGPPTPPPPPPPIWPPTPADFLTLPLVDVLAAPAALFPDTPAVEPPPGFH
;
A
#
# COMPACT_ATOMS: atom_id res chain seq x y z
N MET A 1 -2.85 -5.65 8.58
CA MET A 1 -2.53 -4.26 8.19
C MET A 1 -3.52 -3.36 8.87
N ALA A 2 -3.05 -2.26 9.43
CA ALA A 2 -3.93 -1.22 9.95
C ALA A 2 -4.24 -0.20 8.84
N LEU A 3 -5.27 0.62 9.01
CA LEU A 3 -5.61 1.73 8.12
C LEU A 3 -4.40 2.58 7.70
N VAL A 4 -3.47 2.84 8.62
CA VAL A 4 -2.26 3.64 8.37
C VAL A 4 -1.34 2.98 7.34
N ASP A 5 -0.99 1.71 7.54
CA ASP A 5 -0.17 0.94 6.60
C ASP A 5 -0.80 0.89 5.18
N CYS A 6 -2.14 0.79 5.11
CA CYS A 6 -2.88 0.81 3.84
C CYS A 6 -2.72 2.17 3.14
N ALA A 7 -2.84 3.26 3.90
CA ALA A 7 -2.63 4.62 3.40
C ALA A 7 -1.17 4.86 2.96
N GLU A 8 -0.18 4.39 3.73
CA GLU A 8 1.23 4.45 3.38
C GLU A 8 1.52 3.75 2.05
N GLN A 9 0.94 2.57 1.81
CA GLN A 9 1.07 1.91 0.51
C GLN A 9 0.37 2.67 -0.61
N ALA A 10 -0.82 3.22 -0.34
CA ALA A 10 -1.60 3.93 -1.35
C ALA A 10 -0.90 5.20 -1.85
N VAL A 11 -0.29 5.99 -0.95
CA VAL A 11 0.41 7.23 -1.34
C VAL A 11 1.68 7.00 -2.16
N LEU A 12 2.17 5.75 -2.23
CA LEU A 12 3.26 5.37 -3.14
C LEU A 12 2.78 5.15 -4.58
N GLN A 13 1.48 4.92 -4.78
CA GLN A 13 0.90 4.50 -6.07
C GLN A 13 -0.06 5.53 -6.67
N TRP A 14 -0.63 6.41 -5.86
CA TRP A 14 -1.63 7.39 -6.27
C TRP A 14 -1.37 8.76 -5.67
N GLU A 15 -1.78 9.79 -6.40
CA GLU A 15 -1.91 11.14 -5.86
C GLU A 15 -2.94 11.18 -4.74
N ARG A 16 -2.84 12.18 -3.87
CA ARG A 16 -3.59 12.27 -2.61
C ARG A 16 -5.08 11.88 -2.73
N ASP A 17 -5.83 12.50 -3.64
CA ASP A 17 -7.28 12.31 -3.72
C ASP A 17 -7.67 10.91 -4.23
N ASP A 18 -6.88 10.35 -5.15
CA ASP A 18 -7.02 8.97 -5.61
C ASP A 18 -6.62 7.99 -4.50
N ALA A 19 -5.55 8.26 -3.75
CA ALA A 19 -5.12 7.46 -2.61
C ALA A 19 -6.21 7.41 -1.53
N ILE A 20 -6.86 8.54 -1.21
CA ILE A 20 -8.00 8.58 -0.28
C ILE A 20 -9.12 7.66 -0.77
N THR A 21 -9.47 7.77 -2.05
CA THR A 21 -10.53 6.94 -2.65
C THR A 21 -10.17 5.46 -2.59
N MET A 22 -8.93 5.10 -2.93
CA MET A 22 -8.46 3.72 -2.91
C MET A 22 -8.40 3.13 -1.49
N VAL A 23 -7.98 3.91 -0.48
CA VAL A 23 -8.00 3.48 0.93
C VAL A 23 -9.44 3.32 1.43
N ALA A 24 -10.36 4.19 1.02
CA ALA A 24 -11.76 4.07 1.38
C ALA A 24 -12.43 2.84 0.73
N ILE A 25 -12.06 2.51 -0.52
CA ILE A 25 -12.46 1.25 -1.18
C ILE A 25 -11.97 0.05 -0.36
N ALA A 26 -10.69 0.01 0.01
CA ALA A 26 -10.16 -1.08 0.85
C ALA A 26 -10.90 -1.20 2.20
N GLY A 27 -11.30 -0.08 2.79
CA GLY A 27 -12.15 -0.05 3.97
C GLY A 27 -13.49 -0.74 3.73
N ALA A 28 -14.18 -0.39 2.64
CA ALA A 28 -15.46 -1.00 2.30
C ALA A 28 -15.33 -2.50 1.97
N GLU A 29 -14.30 -2.89 1.23
CA GLU A 29 -14.03 -4.28 0.85
C GLU A 29 -13.75 -5.18 2.07
N THR A 30 -13.16 -4.62 3.13
CA THR A 30 -12.76 -5.38 4.33
C THR A 30 -13.65 -5.13 5.54
N GLY A 31 -14.79 -4.44 5.37
CA GLY A 31 -15.69 -4.08 6.47
C GLY A 31 -15.08 -3.14 7.51
N GLY A 32 -14.10 -2.32 7.12
CA GLY A 32 -13.41 -1.35 7.98
C GLY A 32 -12.26 -1.92 8.78
N SER A 33 -11.71 -3.07 8.39
CA SER A 33 -10.54 -3.65 9.06
C SER A 33 -9.22 -3.31 8.37
N TRP A 34 -9.24 -3.04 7.05
CA TRP A 34 -8.06 -2.88 6.20
C TRP A 34 -7.07 -4.06 6.33
N ALA A 35 -7.58 -5.25 6.65
CA ALA A 35 -6.77 -6.42 6.94
C ALA A 35 -6.00 -6.90 5.69
N ASN A 36 -4.72 -7.26 5.87
CA ASN A 36 -3.87 -7.78 4.78
C ASN A 36 -4.27 -9.18 4.37
N ASP A 37 -4.67 -9.96 5.36
CA ASP A 37 -5.09 -11.34 5.23
C ASP A 37 -6.61 -11.44 5.02
N ALA A 38 -7.26 -10.34 4.61
CA ALA A 38 -8.66 -10.32 4.23
C ALA A 38 -8.92 -11.30 3.09
N GLN A 39 -9.92 -12.14 3.28
CA GLN A 39 -10.37 -13.15 2.32
C GLN A 39 -11.83 -12.88 2.00
N GLY A 40 -12.18 -12.87 0.73
CA GLY A 40 -13.54 -12.67 0.26
C GLY A 40 -13.87 -13.57 -0.91
N ASP A 41 -15.13 -13.48 -1.33
CA ASP A 41 -15.70 -14.27 -2.43
C ASP A 41 -15.43 -15.77 -2.29
N HIS A 42 -15.89 -16.35 -1.18
CA HIS A 42 -15.88 -17.79 -1.01
C HIS A 42 -16.84 -18.43 -2.02
N ILE A 43 -16.40 -19.49 -2.72
CA ILE A 43 -17.19 -20.12 -3.78
C ILE A 43 -18.56 -20.58 -3.26
N ASP A 44 -18.62 -21.15 -2.06
CA ASP A 44 -19.90 -21.59 -1.48
C ASP A 44 -20.86 -20.42 -1.18
N ASP A 45 -20.35 -19.24 -0.84
CA ASP A 45 -21.18 -18.04 -0.62
C ASP A 45 -21.74 -17.53 -1.95
N LEU A 46 -20.93 -17.56 -3.02
CA LEU A 46 -21.37 -17.24 -4.37
C LEU A 46 -22.46 -18.21 -4.85
N VAL A 47 -22.28 -19.51 -4.62
CA VAL A 47 -23.29 -20.54 -4.93
C VAL A 47 -24.57 -20.29 -4.16
N ALA A 48 -24.49 -20.04 -2.84
CA ALA A 48 -25.65 -19.76 -2.02
C ALA A 48 -26.40 -18.50 -2.49
N TYR A 49 -25.67 -17.44 -2.83
CA TYR A 49 -26.24 -16.21 -3.37
C TYR A 49 -26.97 -16.44 -4.69
N VAL A 50 -26.33 -17.11 -5.66
CA VAL A 50 -26.93 -17.38 -6.97
C VAL A 50 -28.12 -18.35 -6.86
N ALA A 51 -28.01 -19.39 -6.03
CA ALA A 51 -29.11 -20.29 -5.75
C ALA A 51 -30.33 -19.54 -5.20
N ALA A 52 -30.14 -18.62 -4.25
CA ALA A 52 -31.20 -17.79 -3.71
C ALA A 52 -31.85 -16.89 -4.79
N GLN A 53 -31.06 -16.27 -5.67
CA GLN A 53 -31.58 -15.49 -6.80
C GLN A 53 -32.40 -16.33 -7.79
N GLN A 54 -32.05 -17.60 -7.95
CA GLN A 54 -32.75 -18.53 -8.86
C GLN A 54 -33.88 -19.33 -8.17
N GLY A 55 -34.09 -19.15 -6.86
CA GLY A 55 -35.08 -19.90 -6.09
C GLY A 55 -34.73 -21.39 -5.91
N ILE A 56 -33.45 -21.76 -5.98
CA ILE A 56 -32.95 -23.12 -5.80
C ILE A 56 -32.70 -23.36 -4.30
N PRO A 57 -33.42 -24.27 -3.62
CA PRO A 57 -33.17 -24.56 -2.22
C PRO A 57 -31.86 -25.32 -2.00
N ALA A 58 -31.14 -25.00 -0.92
CA ALA A 58 -29.94 -25.71 -0.49
C ALA A 58 -30.21 -27.21 -0.24
N GLY A 59 -29.23 -28.06 -0.56
CA GLY A 59 -29.33 -29.52 -0.38
C GLY A 59 -30.22 -30.24 -1.41
N THR A 60 -30.62 -29.56 -2.48
CA THR A 60 -31.31 -30.19 -3.62
C THR A 60 -30.29 -30.62 -4.69
N PRO A 61 -30.62 -31.58 -5.56
CA PRO A 61 -29.73 -31.95 -6.68
C PRO A 61 -29.41 -30.78 -7.61
N ALA A 62 -30.32 -29.81 -7.77
CA ALA A 62 -30.06 -28.59 -8.53
C ALA A 62 -29.02 -27.68 -7.86
N TYR A 63 -29.02 -27.61 -6.52
CA TYR A 63 -28.01 -26.90 -5.76
C TYR A 63 -26.64 -27.60 -5.88
N GLU A 64 -26.61 -28.92 -5.79
CA GLU A 64 -25.37 -29.70 -5.97
C GLU A 64 -24.78 -29.48 -7.36
N GLN A 65 -25.60 -29.52 -8.41
CA GLN A 65 -25.17 -29.24 -9.77
C GLN A 65 -24.63 -27.81 -9.93
N LEU A 66 -25.29 -26.81 -9.33
CA LEU A 66 -24.82 -25.43 -9.35
C LEU A 66 -23.47 -25.31 -8.62
N SER A 67 -23.33 -25.96 -7.47
CA SER A 67 -22.09 -26.01 -6.70
C SER A 67 -20.95 -26.61 -7.53
N GLU A 68 -21.17 -27.78 -8.15
CA GLU A 68 -20.19 -28.41 -9.04
C GLU A 68 -19.77 -27.50 -10.19
N GLN A 69 -20.72 -26.80 -10.82
CA GLN A 69 -20.42 -25.85 -11.88
C GLN A 69 -19.51 -24.72 -11.39
N TYR A 70 -19.85 -24.09 -10.26
CA TYR A 70 -19.07 -22.99 -9.70
C TYR A 70 -17.70 -23.44 -9.22
N TRP A 71 -17.59 -24.62 -8.60
CA TRP A 71 -16.29 -25.18 -8.20
C TRP A 71 -15.42 -25.57 -9.41
N ALA A 72 -16.01 -26.07 -10.50
CA ALA A 72 -15.27 -26.32 -11.73
C ALA A 72 -14.79 -25.00 -12.37
N GLU A 73 -15.62 -23.96 -12.30
CA GLU A 73 -15.33 -22.65 -12.88
C GLU A 73 -14.29 -21.87 -12.06
N TYR A 74 -14.49 -21.70 -10.76
CA TYR A 74 -13.69 -20.84 -9.87
C TYR A 74 -12.62 -21.59 -9.08
N GLY A 75 -12.82 -22.88 -8.81
CA GLY A 75 -11.92 -23.70 -7.98
C GLY A 75 -10.46 -23.67 -8.40
N PRO A 76 -10.11 -23.70 -9.71
CA PRO A 76 -8.72 -23.61 -10.16
C PRO A 76 -8.00 -22.31 -9.75
N TYR A 77 -8.74 -21.27 -9.40
CA TYR A 77 -8.21 -19.95 -9.02
C TYR A 77 -8.34 -19.69 -7.53
N ALA A 78 -8.95 -20.60 -6.77
CA ALA A 78 -9.27 -20.39 -5.37
C ALA A 78 -8.19 -20.97 -4.45
N CYS A 79 -7.93 -20.30 -3.34
CA CYS A 79 -7.16 -20.87 -2.23
C CYS A 79 -8.10 -21.08 -1.04
N ASN A 80 -8.25 -22.33 -0.59
CA ASN A 80 -9.19 -22.73 0.47
C ASN A 80 -10.63 -22.24 0.21
N GLY A 81 -11.06 -22.23 -1.05
CA GLY A 81 -12.40 -21.81 -1.47
C GLY A 81 -12.60 -20.31 -1.66
N TYR A 82 -11.64 -19.46 -1.29
CA TYR A 82 -11.70 -18.01 -1.51
C TYR A 82 -11.07 -17.59 -2.83
N THR A 83 -11.63 -16.56 -3.47
CA THR A 83 -11.16 -16.05 -4.77
C THR A 83 -10.72 -14.59 -4.75
N SER A 84 -10.90 -13.86 -3.64
CA SER A 84 -10.47 -12.47 -3.51
C SER A 84 -9.62 -12.28 -2.26
N PHE A 85 -8.51 -11.55 -2.38
CA PHE A 85 -7.52 -11.45 -1.31
C PHE A 85 -6.97 -10.03 -1.10
N GLY A 86 -6.66 -9.76 0.17
CA GLY A 86 -6.03 -8.53 0.64
C GLY A 86 -6.96 -7.34 0.73
N PRO A 87 -6.43 -6.15 1.09
CA PRO A 87 -7.26 -4.99 1.39
C PRO A 87 -8.14 -4.54 0.22
N TRP A 88 -7.63 -4.62 -1.02
CA TRP A 88 -8.37 -4.25 -2.22
C TRP A 88 -9.14 -5.42 -2.85
N GLN A 89 -9.26 -6.56 -2.16
CA GLN A 89 -10.02 -7.75 -2.58
C GLN A 89 -9.78 -8.12 -4.05
N ILE A 90 -8.51 -8.35 -4.39
CA ILE A 90 -8.10 -8.67 -5.76
C ILE A 90 -8.58 -10.06 -6.12
N ASN A 91 -9.48 -10.16 -7.09
CA ASN A 91 -10.06 -11.43 -7.50
C ASN A 91 -9.09 -12.23 -8.40
N THR A 92 -8.66 -13.39 -7.93
CA THR A 92 -7.65 -14.22 -8.59
C THR A 92 -8.12 -14.80 -9.92
N ARG A 93 -9.42 -15.10 -10.08
CA ARG A 93 -9.96 -15.60 -11.36
C ARG A 93 -9.76 -14.58 -12.49
N TRP A 94 -9.99 -13.30 -12.22
CA TRP A 94 -9.94 -12.27 -13.26
C TRP A 94 -8.52 -11.76 -13.52
N HIS A 95 -7.61 -11.99 -12.57
CA HIS A 95 -6.25 -11.44 -12.61
C HIS A 95 -5.15 -12.51 -12.57
N TYR A 96 -5.50 -13.80 -12.74
CA TYR A 96 -4.53 -14.89 -12.69
C TYR A 96 -3.33 -14.72 -13.64
N PRO A 97 -3.44 -14.20 -14.88
CA PRO A 97 -2.28 -14.10 -15.76
C PRO A 97 -1.21 -13.15 -15.19
N SER A 98 -1.62 -12.00 -14.64
CA SER A 98 -0.69 -11.06 -13.99
C SER A 98 -0.11 -11.64 -12.70
N LEU A 99 -0.90 -12.43 -11.96
CA LEU A 99 -0.44 -13.11 -10.74
C LEU A 99 0.58 -14.21 -11.04
N GLU A 100 0.38 -14.98 -12.11
CA GLU A 100 1.35 -15.97 -12.60
C GLU A 100 2.68 -15.31 -12.98
N ASP A 101 2.64 -14.20 -13.73
CA ASP A 101 3.84 -13.47 -14.14
C ASP A 101 4.63 -12.93 -12.93
N ARG A 102 3.93 -12.33 -11.97
CA ARG A 102 4.54 -11.72 -10.77
C ARG A 102 5.06 -12.73 -9.77
N THR A 103 4.41 -13.88 -9.64
CA THR A 103 4.79 -14.90 -8.65
C THR A 103 5.64 -16.02 -9.24
N GLY A 104 5.65 -16.19 -10.56
CA GLY A 104 6.28 -17.33 -11.23
C GLY A 104 5.61 -18.67 -10.91
N SER A 105 4.34 -18.66 -10.46
CA SER A 105 3.60 -19.85 -10.01
C SER A 105 2.19 -19.86 -10.57
N ASP A 106 1.67 -21.06 -10.86
CA ASP A 106 0.28 -21.33 -11.24
C ASP A 106 -0.61 -21.71 -10.04
N GLN A 107 -0.10 -21.59 -8.80
CA GLN A 107 -0.77 -22.05 -7.59
C GLN A 107 -1.56 -20.90 -6.92
N PRO A 108 -2.89 -21.01 -6.76
CA PRO A 108 -3.70 -19.95 -6.16
C PRO A 108 -3.28 -19.52 -4.76
N CYS A 109 -2.80 -20.45 -3.94
CA CYS A 109 -2.36 -20.12 -2.59
C CYS A 109 -1.03 -19.33 -2.59
N VAL A 110 -0.20 -19.46 -3.62
CA VAL A 110 0.99 -18.60 -3.80
C VAL A 110 0.55 -17.20 -4.21
N TRP A 111 -0.45 -17.07 -5.09
CA TRP A 111 -1.04 -15.77 -5.43
C TRP A 111 -1.67 -15.08 -4.22
N ARG A 112 -2.41 -15.82 -3.39
CA ARG A 112 -2.93 -15.32 -2.10
C ARG A 112 -1.80 -14.76 -1.25
N ASP A 113 -0.72 -15.50 -1.05
CA ASP A 113 0.38 -15.06 -0.19
C ASP A 113 1.05 -13.79 -0.72
N TYR A 114 1.18 -13.67 -2.04
CA TYR A 114 1.59 -12.42 -2.70
C TYR A 114 0.60 -11.28 -2.46
N LEU A 115 -0.70 -11.55 -2.54
CA LEU A 115 -1.76 -10.57 -2.32
C LEU A 115 -1.97 -10.22 -0.84
N PHE A 116 -1.52 -11.04 0.10
CA PHE A 116 -1.46 -10.68 1.53
C PHE A 116 -0.26 -9.78 1.85
N ASN A 117 0.72 -9.72 0.94
CA ASN A 117 1.78 -8.72 1.04
C ASN A 117 1.21 -7.34 0.64
N PRO A 118 1.37 -6.31 1.49
CA PRO A 118 0.94 -4.93 1.22
C PRO A 118 1.35 -4.40 -0.16
N GLY A 119 2.64 -4.55 -0.49
CA GLY A 119 3.23 -4.05 -1.73
C GLY A 119 2.72 -4.84 -2.95
N GLY A 120 2.52 -6.14 -2.79
CA GLY A 120 1.93 -6.99 -3.83
C GLY A 120 0.47 -6.62 -4.13
N ASN A 121 -0.35 -6.48 -3.08
CA ASN A 121 -1.76 -6.11 -3.22
C ASN A 121 -1.94 -4.72 -3.84
N VAL A 122 -1.20 -3.72 -3.34
CA VAL A 122 -1.32 -2.34 -3.83
C VAL A 122 -0.85 -2.21 -5.28
N SER A 123 0.19 -2.95 -5.67
CA SER A 123 0.67 -2.96 -7.05
C SER A 123 -0.35 -3.58 -8.01
N MET A 124 -1.03 -4.66 -7.60
CA MET A 124 -2.14 -5.23 -8.36
C MET A 124 -3.34 -4.28 -8.43
N ALA A 125 -3.70 -3.65 -7.31
CA ALA A 125 -4.76 -2.65 -7.30
C ALA A 125 -4.46 -1.48 -8.25
N ARG A 126 -3.19 -1.03 -8.31
CA ARG A 126 -2.75 0.00 -9.26
C ARG A 126 -2.94 -0.44 -10.71
N GLU A 127 -2.48 -1.64 -11.08
CA GLU A 127 -2.64 -2.18 -12.43
C GLU A 127 -4.12 -2.27 -12.85
N ILE A 128 -4.98 -2.72 -11.94
CA ILE A 128 -6.43 -2.80 -12.19
C ILE A 128 -7.04 -1.41 -12.36
N TRP A 129 -6.67 -0.47 -11.49
CA TRP A 129 -7.14 0.91 -11.59
C TRP A 129 -6.70 1.57 -12.90
N GLU A 130 -5.47 1.35 -13.36
CA GLU A 130 -4.99 1.90 -14.63
C GLU A 130 -5.72 1.32 -15.85
N SER A 131 -6.09 0.03 -15.79
CA SER A 131 -6.75 -0.66 -16.90
C SER A 131 -8.27 -0.50 -16.93
N GLN A 132 -8.93 -0.40 -15.77
CA GLN A 132 -10.39 -0.46 -15.63
C GLN A 132 -10.98 0.74 -14.86
N GLY A 133 -10.14 1.57 -14.25
CA GLY A 133 -10.57 2.65 -13.36
C GLY A 133 -11.21 2.14 -12.07
N LEU A 134 -11.79 3.08 -11.33
CA LEU A 134 -12.43 2.83 -10.02
C LEU A 134 -13.63 1.87 -10.09
N THR A 135 -14.27 1.73 -11.25
CA THR A 135 -15.46 0.87 -11.43
C THR A 135 -15.17 -0.62 -11.41
N ALA A 136 -13.89 -1.02 -11.37
CA ALA A 136 -13.50 -2.40 -11.13
C ALA A 136 -14.00 -2.92 -9.76
N TRP A 137 -14.07 -2.03 -8.76
CA TRP A 137 -14.58 -2.37 -7.43
C TRP A 137 -16.08 -2.15 -7.32
N THR A 138 -16.80 -3.19 -6.90
CA THR A 138 -18.25 -3.10 -6.68
C THR A 138 -18.57 -2.15 -5.51
N THR A 139 -17.74 -2.13 -4.46
CA THR A 139 -17.86 -1.19 -3.33
C THR A 139 -17.75 0.27 -3.76
N TYR A 140 -16.92 0.57 -4.78
CA TYR A 140 -16.90 1.88 -5.40
C TYR A 140 -18.21 2.16 -6.15
N ARG A 141 -18.59 1.26 -7.07
CA ARG A 141 -19.79 1.41 -7.92
C ARG A 141 -21.08 1.60 -7.12
N LEU A 142 -21.19 0.92 -5.97
CA LEU A 142 -22.34 1.02 -5.08
C LEU A 142 -22.23 2.16 -4.05
N GLY A 143 -21.13 2.91 -4.04
CA GLY A 143 -20.91 4.04 -3.12
C GLY A 143 -20.61 3.63 -1.68
N TRP A 144 -20.31 2.37 -1.40
CA TRP A 144 -20.04 1.89 -0.04
C TRP A 144 -18.75 2.45 0.56
N HIS A 145 -17.79 2.81 -0.29
CA HIS A 145 -16.56 3.50 0.12
C HIS A 145 -16.80 4.85 0.81
N TYR A 146 -17.93 5.54 0.56
CA TYR A 146 -18.22 6.84 1.19
C TYR A 146 -18.26 6.77 2.72
N ALA A 147 -18.62 5.62 3.29
CA ALA A 147 -18.62 5.43 4.75
C ALA A 147 -17.22 5.51 5.38
N TYR A 148 -16.16 5.43 4.57
CA TYR A 148 -14.78 5.34 5.01
C TYR A 148 -13.90 6.52 4.58
N ILE A 149 -14.44 7.48 3.81
CA ILE A 149 -13.67 8.60 3.24
C ILE A 149 -13.03 9.47 4.31
N ASP A 150 -13.71 9.76 5.43
CA ASP A 150 -13.15 10.60 6.49
C ASP A 150 -11.92 9.96 7.13
N GLN A 151 -12.01 8.65 7.44
CA GLN A 151 -10.91 7.88 8.01
C GLN A 151 -9.74 7.74 7.02
N ALA A 152 -10.05 7.45 5.76
CA ALA A 152 -9.06 7.39 4.69
C ALA A 152 -8.35 8.73 4.49
N THR A 153 -9.07 9.85 4.56
CA THR A 153 -8.52 11.21 4.42
C THR A 153 -7.47 11.48 5.49
N VAL A 154 -7.82 11.25 6.76
CA VAL A 154 -6.89 11.43 7.88
C VAL A 154 -5.63 10.58 7.70
N ALA A 155 -5.81 9.29 7.39
CA ALA A 155 -4.68 8.37 7.26
C ALA A 155 -3.76 8.72 6.07
N VAL A 156 -4.32 9.14 4.94
CA VAL A 156 -3.54 9.57 3.77
C VAL A 156 -2.79 10.87 4.05
N ASP A 157 -3.44 11.84 4.71
CA ASP A 157 -2.79 13.09 5.09
C ASP A 157 -1.63 12.86 6.06
N GLU A 158 -1.80 11.96 7.02
CA GLU A 158 -0.74 11.54 7.94
C GLU A 158 0.41 10.83 7.20
N ALA A 159 0.10 9.92 6.27
CA ALA A 159 1.10 9.22 5.48
C ALA A 159 1.93 10.18 4.60
N LEU A 160 1.29 11.20 4.01
CA LEU A 160 1.97 12.22 3.19
C LEU A 160 2.80 13.21 4.02
N ALA A 161 2.39 13.52 5.26
CA ALA A 161 3.14 14.39 6.14
C ALA A 161 4.50 13.79 6.55
N GLY A 162 4.62 12.45 6.49
CA GLY A 162 5.80 11.71 6.89
C GLY A 162 6.03 11.72 8.41
N PRO A 163 7.07 11.02 8.89
CA PRO A 163 7.38 11.03 10.33
C PRO A 163 7.75 12.44 10.78
N PRO A 164 7.38 12.86 12.00
CA PRO A 164 7.76 14.16 12.53
C PRO A 164 9.29 14.26 12.52
N THR A 165 9.82 15.40 12.03
CA THR A 165 11.26 15.68 12.11
C THR A 165 11.72 15.52 13.56
N PRO A 166 12.80 14.73 13.83
CA PRO A 166 13.31 14.60 15.18
C PRO A 166 13.65 15.99 15.74
N PRO A 167 13.44 16.22 17.04
CA PRO A 167 13.84 17.47 17.65
C PRO A 167 15.33 17.72 17.36
N PRO A 168 15.74 18.98 17.10
CA PRO A 168 17.14 19.28 16.91
C PRO A 168 17.93 18.74 18.12
N PRO A 169 19.13 18.17 17.91
CA PRO A 169 19.94 17.71 19.02
C PRO A 169 20.12 18.85 20.03
N PRO A 170 20.12 18.56 21.35
CA PRO A 170 20.37 19.58 22.34
C PRO A 170 21.70 20.28 22.00
N PRO A 171 21.81 21.61 22.20
CA PRO A 171 23.07 22.29 21.98
C PRO A 171 24.17 21.60 22.80
N PRO A 172 25.40 21.47 22.26
CA PRO A 172 26.50 20.89 23.01
C PRO A 172 26.61 21.59 24.36
N ILE A 173 26.61 20.81 25.44
CA ILE A 173 26.96 21.32 26.77
C ILE A 173 28.46 21.61 26.70
N TRP A 174 28.80 22.85 26.34
CA TRP A 174 30.16 23.32 26.52
C TRP A 174 30.46 23.23 28.01
N PRO A 175 31.61 22.66 28.42
CA PRO A 175 32.05 22.82 29.79
C PRO A 175 32.06 24.32 30.12
N PRO A 176 31.71 24.73 31.36
CA PRO A 176 31.89 26.11 31.76
C PRO A 176 33.33 26.48 31.40
N THR A 177 33.49 27.54 30.60
CA THR A 177 34.80 28.13 30.35
C THR A 177 35.49 28.29 31.71
N PRO A 178 36.64 27.65 31.95
CA PRO A 178 37.40 27.90 33.16
C PRO A 178 37.58 29.41 33.28
N ALA A 179 37.37 29.95 34.49
CA ALA A 179 37.46 31.38 34.77
C ALA A 179 38.84 32.00 34.44
N ASP A 180 39.82 31.18 34.07
CA ASP A 180 41.20 31.56 33.81
C ASP A 180 41.56 31.75 32.33
N PHE A 181 40.60 31.71 31.39
CA PHE A 181 40.90 31.89 29.96
C PHE A 181 41.04 33.35 29.49
N LEU A 182 41.08 34.33 30.40
CA LEU A 182 41.23 35.77 30.10
C LEU A 182 42.60 36.36 30.48
N THR A 183 43.68 35.60 30.34
CA THR A 183 45.03 36.17 30.28
C THR A 183 45.81 35.62 29.09
N LEU A 184 45.34 35.90 27.88
CA LEU A 184 46.22 35.96 26.72
C LEU A 184 46.72 37.41 26.59
N PRO A 185 48.04 37.65 26.51
CA PRO A 185 48.55 38.98 26.21
C PRO A 185 48.04 39.41 24.84
N LEU A 186 47.61 40.65 24.75
CA LEU A 186 47.31 41.35 23.52
C LEU A 186 48.56 41.26 22.62
N VAL A 187 48.55 40.37 21.62
CA VAL A 187 49.55 40.40 20.56
C VAL A 187 49.01 41.36 19.52
N ASP A 188 49.72 42.47 19.33
CA ASP A 188 49.48 43.47 18.30
C ASP A 188 49.59 42.79 16.91
N VAL A 189 48.45 42.51 16.27
CA VAL A 189 48.41 42.03 14.89
C VAL A 189 48.21 43.24 13.97
N LEU A 190 49.21 44.12 13.95
CA LEU A 190 49.43 45.08 12.88
C LEU A 190 50.53 44.56 11.95
N ALA A 191 50.20 43.55 11.14
CA ALA A 191 50.93 43.22 9.91
C ALA A 191 50.07 42.32 9.00
N ALA A 192 49.66 42.89 7.87
CA ALA A 192 49.10 42.28 6.65
C ALA A 192 49.93 41.06 6.14
N PRO A 193 49.45 40.15 5.25
CA PRO A 193 48.77 40.52 4.00
C PRO A 193 47.60 39.65 3.52
N ALA A 194 46.84 40.24 2.61
CA ALA A 194 45.99 39.56 1.65
C ALA A 194 46.82 38.62 0.76
N ALA A 195 46.45 37.33 0.68
CA ALA A 195 46.52 36.48 -0.51
C ALA A 195 46.21 35.02 -0.15
N LEU A 196 45.70 34.29 -1.16
CA LEU A 196 45.64 32.83 -1.30
C LEU A 196 44.36 32.13 -0.80
N PHE A 197 43.26 32.34 -1.51
CA PHE A 197 42.38 31.22 -1.84
C PHE A 197 42.96 30.54 -3.09
N PRO A 198 43.43 29.28 -3.03
CA PRO A 198 43.61 28.50 -4.24
C PRO A 198 42.23 28.07 -4.77
N ASP A 199 42.00 28.32 -6.06
CA ASP A 199 40.88 27.79 -6.83
C ASP A 199 40.76 26.28 -6.61
N THR A 200 39.67 25.83 -6.00
CA THR A 200 39.24 24.44 -6.05
C THR A 200 38.60 24.17 -7.41
N PRO A 201 39.14 23.26 -8.24
CA PRO A 201 38.49 22.89 -9.49
C PRO A 201 37.19 22.12 -9.22
N ALA A 202 36.22 22.33 -10.12
CA ALA A 202 34.92 21.66 -10.11
C ALA A 202 35.08 20.14 -10.18
N VAL A 203 34.32 19.44 -9.33
CA VAL A 203 34.22 17.97 -9.33
C VAL A 203 33.31 17.55 -10.48
N GLU A 204 33.84 16.79 -11.43
CA GLU A 204 33.05 16.11 -12.46
C GLU A 204 32.17 15.00 -11.85
N PRO A 205 30.93 14.80 -12.33
CA PRO A 205 30.11 13.66 -11.95
C PRO A 205 30.60 12.36 -12.62
N PRO A 206 30.42 11.19 -11.98
CA PRO A 206 30.90 9.91 -12.49
C PRO A 206 30.13 9.45 -13.75
N PRO A 207 30.80 8.73 -14.69
CA PRO A 207 30.20 8.28 -15.93
C PRO A 207 29.34 7.03 -15.72
N GLY A 208 28.12 7.00 -16.26
CA GLY A 208 27.38 5.73 -16.38
C GLY A 208 25.85 5.71 -16.42
N PHE A 209 25.15 6.78 -16.80
CA PHE A 209 23.71 6.68 -17.13
C PHE A 209 23.46 7.10 -18.58
N HIS A 210 23.34 6.11 -19.45
CA HIS A 210 22.55 6.15 -20.67
C HIS A 210 21.37 5.20 -20.50
#